data_AF-A0AAW5QQU1-F1
#
_entry.id   AF-A0AAW5QQU1-F1
#
_cell.length_a   1.000
_cell.length_b   1.000
_cell.length_c   1.000
_cell.angle_alpha   90.00
_cell.angle_beta   90.00
_cell.angle_gamma   90.00
#
_symmetry.space_group_name_H-M   'P 1'
#
loop_
_entity.id
_entity.type
_entity.pdbx_description
1 polymer ?
#
loop_
_entity_poly.entity_id
_entity_poly.type
_entity_poly.pdbx_seq_one_letter_code
_entity_poly.pdbx_strand_id
1 'polypeptide(L)'
;MTSQPSRPHRVAVISVHTSPLAQPGTGDAGGMNVYVLQTAVELARRGVEVEIFTRATSSADPAVQQAAPGVLVRNIEAGPFEGLDKHDLPTQLCAFAAGVLREEARHPQGYYDLVHSHYWLSGQVGWLARDRWGVPLVHTAHTLAAVKNASLAEGDTPEPAARQIGEQQVVAESDRLVANTADEAGQLERIYGADPAKIDVVAPGADLNRYRPGDRAAARAELGLDPRETVVAFVGRIQPLKAPDVLLEAAARALADDPGMPLRVLVVGGPSGTGLERPDALIELASALGIASRVTFLPPQPPDRLVQVYRASDLVAVPSYSESFGLVAIEAQACGTPVLAANVGGLGVAVRDGETGMLVDGHRIDDWATALRSLVGDPDRLARFAATAPVHAESFSWEHTAEGLLDSYRRAGMRRNRTFGTGEHSLRRQRGVWKLRRTRGVTA
;
A
#
# COMPACT_ATOMS: atom_id res chain seq x y z
N MET A 1 16.24 30.07 -24.67
CA MET A 1 15.83 29.85 -23.26
C MET A 1 14.92 28.64 -23.22
N THR A 2 15.47 27.45 -22.95
CA THR A 2 14.68 26.24 -22.77
C THR A 2 13.88 26.36 -21.48
N SER A 3 12.57 26.61 -21.59
CA SER A 3 11.66 26.61 -20.45
C SER A 3 11.83 25.29 -19.70
N GLN A 4 12.21 25.33 -18.42
CA GLN A 4 12.00 24.18 -17.54
C GLN A 4 10.54 23.78 -17.69
N PRO A 5 10.20 22.49 -17.86
CA PRO A 5 8.79 22.10 -17.90
C PRO A 5 8.14 22.55 -16.60
N SER A 6 7.07 23.33 -16.73
CA SER A 6 6.29 23.82 -15.61
C SER A 6 5.77 22.64 -14.80
N ARG A 7 5.79 22.78 -13.48
CA ARG A 7 5.10 21.86 -12.56
C ARG A 7 3.62 21.82 -12.97
N PRO A 8 2.93 20.65 -12.88
CA PRO A 8 1.50 20.62 -13.14
C PRO A 8 0.78 21.54 -12.15
N HIS A 9 -0.17 22.31 -12.63
CA HIS A 9 -1.03 23.13 -11.78
C HIS A 9 -2.13 22.28 -11.16
N ARG A 10 -2.74 21.37 -11.92
CA ARG A 10 -3.82 20.51 -11.44
C ARG A 10 -3.67 19.05 -11.89
N VAL A 11 -3.79 18.12 -10.94
CA VAL A 11 -3.65 16.68 -11.17
C VAL A 11 -4.95 15.95 -10.85
N ALA A 12 -5.44 15.16 -11.80
CA ALA A 12 -6.52 14.21 -11.57
C ALA A 12 -5.93 12.89 -11.02
N VAL A 13 -6.29 12.54 -9.80
CA VAL A 13 -5.90 11.29 -9.15
C VAL A 13 -7.06 10.31 -9.22
N ILE A 14 -6.81 9.06 -9.58
CA ILE A 14 -7.88 8.04 -9.69
C ILE A 14 -7.61 6.89 -8.72
N SER A 15 -8.58 6.64 -7.84
CA SER A 15 -8.59 5.55 -6.85
C SER A 15 -9.96 4.87 -6.83
N VAL A 16 -10.25 4.02 -7.83
CA VAL A 16 -11.59 3.48 -8.09
C VAL A 16 -12.16 2.70 -6.90
N HIS A 17 -11.41 1.74 -6.40
CA HIS A 17 -11.94 0.67 -5.55
C HIS A 17 -11.98 1.00 -4.06
N THR A 18 -11.30 2.06 -3.64
CA THR A 18 -11.24 2.44 -2.23
C THR A 18 -10.97 3.92 -2.09
N SER A 19 -11.77 4.59 -1.25
CA SER A 19 -11.68 6.02 -1.00
C SER A 19 -10.45 6.34 -0.14
N PRO A 20 -9.67 7.39 -0.45
CA PRO A 20 -8.57 7.84 0.42
C PRO A 20 -9.06 8.28 1.81
N LEU A 21 -10.35 8.52 1.99
CA LEU A 21 -10.96 8.93 3.27
C LEU A 21 -11.46 7.75 4.11
N ALA A 22 -11.44 6.52 3.58
CA ALA A 22 -11.83 5.34 4.34
C ALA A 22 -10.79 5.02 5.42
N GLN A 23 -11.25 4.66 6.63
CA GLN A 23 -10.38 4.27 7.74
C GLN A 23 -9.48 3.08 7.34
N PRO A 24 -8.15 3.25 7.30
CA PRO A 24 -7.25 2.15 7.00
C PRO A 24 -7.28 1.05 8.07
N GLY A 25 -7.02 -0.20 7.65
CA GLY A 25 -6.91 -1.36 8.54
C GLY A 25 -8.16 -2.26 8.57
N THR A 26 -9.19 -1.93 7.79
CA THR A 26 -10.40 -2.74 7.59
C THR A 26 -10.84 -2.74 6.12
N GLY A 27 -11.54 -3.77 5.68
CA GLY A 27 -12.01 -3.89 4.30
C GLY A 27 -10.88 -3.66 3.29
N ASP A 28 -11.15 -2.94 2.20
CA ASP A 28 -10.13 -2.64 1.19
C ASP A 28 -9.23 -1.43 1.53
N ALA A 29 -9.46 -0.75 2.66
CA ALA A 29 -8.68 0.41 3.07
C ALA A 29 -7.38 0.01 3.79
N GLY A 30 -6.24 0.47 3.28
CA GLY A 30 -4.92 0.16 3.82
C GLY A 30 -3.86 1.17 3.43
N GLY A 31 -2.61 0.71 3.26
CA GLY A 31 -1.47 1.59 2.98
C GLY A 31 -1.60 2.39 1.68
N MET A 32 -2.30 1.86 0.67
CA MET A 32 -2.58 2.60 -0.56
C MET A 32 -3.43 3.85 -0.30
N ASN A 33 -4.43 3.77 0.57
CA ASN A 33 -5.31 4.90 0.90
C ASN A 33 -4.52 6.02 1.56
N VAL A 34 -3.66 5.66 2.52
CA VAL A 34 -2.73 6.59 3.17
C VAL A 34 -1.80 7.21 2.14
N TYR A 35 -1.20 6.40 1.26
CA TYR A 35 -0.35 6.89 0.17
C TYR A 35 -1.06 7.93 -0.70
N VAL A 36 -2.25 7.61 -1.21
CA VAL A 36 -3.00 8.50 -2.10
C VAL A 36 -3.33 9.81 -1.40
N LEU A 37 -3.82 9.76 -0.15
CA LEU A 37 -4.17 10.95 0.59
C LEU A 37 -2.95 11.81 0.94
N GLN A 38 -1.90 11.20 1.49
CA GLN A 38 -0.73 11.94 1.98
C GLN A 38 0.07 12.56 0.83
N THR A 39 0.26 11.83 -0.28
CA THR A 39 0.89 12.40 -1.47
C THR A 39 0.07 13.54 -2.05
N ALA A 40 -1.26 13.45 -2.09
CA ALA A 40 -2.13 14.54 -2.52
C ALA A 40 -1.99 15.78 -1.63
N VAL A 41 -1.96 15.61 -0.30
CA VAL A 41 -1.76 16.71 0.66
C VAL A 41 -0.40 17.37 0.46
N GLU A 42 0.67 16.60 0.29
CA GLU A 42 2.02 17.14 0.09
C GLU A 42 2.20 17.83 -1.26
N LEU A 43 1.52 17.34 -2.31
CA LEU A 43 1.45 18.01 -3.60
C LEU A 43 0.71 19.36 -3.48
N ALA A 44 -0.41 19.40 -2.76
CA ALA A 44 -1.17 20.63 -2.52
C ALA A 44 -0.39 21.68 -1.71
N ARG A 45 0.38 21.25 -0.70
CA ARG A 45 1.32 22.13 0.03
C ARG A 45 2.38 22.77 -0.89
N ARG A 46 2.66 22.14 -2.04
CA ARG A 46 3.60 22.62 -3.06
C ARG A 46 2.93 23.37 -4.21
N GLY A 47 1.65 23.72 -4.07
CA GLY A 47 0.89 24.52 -5.02
C GLY A 47 0.26 23.73 -6.18
N VAL A 48 0.16 22.41 -6.07
CA VAL A 48 -0.54 21.58 -7.05
C VAL A 48 -1.95 21.28 -6.56
N GLU A 49 -2.97 21.68 -7.31
CA GLU A 49 -4.35 21.32 -6.99
C GLU A 49 -4.58 19.84 -7.31
N VAL A 50 -5.08 19.07 -6.34
CA VAL A 50 -5.29 17.62 -6.49
C VAL A 50 -6.76 17.29 -6.38
N GLU A 51 -7.23 16.51 -7.34
CA GLU A 51 -8.62 16.06 -7.40
C GLU A 51 -8.68 14.55 -7.51
N ILE A 52 -9.11 13.89 -6.43
CA ILE A 52 -9.14 12.44 -6.30
C ILE A 52 -10.53 11.93 -6.64
N PHE A 53 -10.63 11.09 -7.67
CA PHE A 53 -11.86 10.40 -8.06
C PHE A 53 -11.89 9.01 -7.43
N THR A 54 -12.95 8.73 -6.68
CA THR A 54 -13.22 7.42 -6.05
C THR A 54 -14.67 7.02 -6.22
N ARG A 55 -14.97 5.72 -6.19
CA ARG A 55 -16.35 5.23 -6.25
C ARG A 55 -17.09 5.65 -4.97
N ALA A 56 -18.31 6.13 -5.11
CA ALA A 56 -19.19 6.39 -3.97
C ALA A 56 -19.60 5.06 -3.31
N THR A 57 -19.38 4.94 -2.00
CA THR A 57 -19.72 3.75 -1.21
C THR A 57 -20.81 4.00 -0.17
N SER A 58 -21.27 5.24 -0.04
CA SER A 58 -22.33 5.64 0.88
C SER A 58 -23.13 6.79 0.28
N SER A 59 -24.45 6.75 0.44
CA SER A 59 -25.34 7.86 0.07
C SER A 59 -25.29 9.03 1.06
N ALA A 60 -24.72 8.81 2.25
CA ALA A 60 -24.55 9.85 3.26
C ALA A 60 -23.33 10.74 2.99
N ASP A 61 -22.38 10.27 2.18
CA ASP A 61 -21.18 11.01 1.84
C ASP A 61 -21.48 12.08 0.77
N PRO A 62 -20.96 13.31 0.91
CA PRO A 62 -21.10 14.33 -0.13
C PRO A 62 -20.48 13.87 -1.45
N ALA A 63 -21.07 14.30 -2.58
CA ALA A 63 -20.51 14.06 -3.90
C ALA A 63 -19.09 14.65 -4.07
N VAL A 64 -18.78 15.76 -3.36
CA VAL A 64 -17.46 16.38 -3.32
C VAL A 64 -17.11 16.74 -1.88
N GLN A 65 -15.93 16.34 -1.44
CA GLN A 65 -15.41 16.61 -0.10
C GLN A 65 -14.03 17.28 -0.20
N GLN A 66 -13.80 18.31 0.60
CA GLN A 66 -12.46 18.88 0.73
C GLN A 66 -11.68 18.11 1.80
N ALA A 67 -10.72 17.30 1.36
CA ALA A 67 -9.89 16.49 2.27
C ALA A 67 -8.80 17.34 2.96
N ALA A 68 -8.30 18.35 2.25
CA ALA A 68 -7.33 19.32 2.75
C ALA A 68 -7.37 20.59 1.86
N PRO A 69 -6.75 21.72 2.28
CA PRO A 69 -6.53 22.85 1.38
C PRO A 69 -5.85 22.38 0.08
N GLY A 70 -6.48 22.62 -1.07
CA GLY A 70 -5.99 22.18 -2.39
C GLY A 70 -6.23 20.71 -2.76
N VAL A 71 -6.91 19.92 -1.91
CA VAL A 71 -7.25 18.51 -2.19
C VAL A 71 -8.76 18.27 -2.12
N LEU A 72 -9.35 17.88 -3.25
CA LEU A 72 -10.75 17.48 -3.37
C LEU A 72 -10.87 15.97 -3.56
N VAL A 73 -11.88 15.36 -2.95
CA VAL A 73 -12.29 13.97 -3.19
C VAL A 73 -13.68 14.01 -3.82
N ARG A 74 -13.82 13.45 -5.01
CA ARG A 74 -15.07 13.34 -5.76
C ARG A 74 -15.57 11.90 -5.71
N ASN A 75 -16.75 11.72 -5.12
CA ASN A 75 -17.43 10.43 -5.00
C ASN A 75 -18.30 10.22 -6.25
N ILE A 76 -17.87 9.32 -7.14
CA ILE A 76 -18.58 9.01 -8.38
C ILE A 76 -19.52 7.82 -8.15
N GLU A 77 -20.80 8.05 -8.38
CA GLU A 77 -21.82 6.99 -8.40
C GLU A 77 -21.58 6.06 -9.60
N ALA A 78 -21.21 4.81 -9.30
CA ALA A 78 -21.01 3.75 -10.29
C ALA A 78 -21.37 2.41 -9.64
N GLY A 79 -22.58 1.92 -9.93
CA GLY A 79 -23.18 0.77 -9.27
C GLY A 79 -23.82 1.11 -7.91
N PRO A 80 -24.32 0.10 -7.17
CA PRO A 80 -24.87 0.29 -5.83
C PRO A 80 -23.78 0.72 -4.84
N PHE A 81 -24.14 1.46 -3.78
CA PHE A 81 -23.19 1.93 -2.76
C PHE A 81 -22.45 0.77 -2.06
N GLU A 82 -23.18 -0.31 -1.73
CA GLU A 82 -22.68 -1.51 -1.05
C GLU A 82 -22.99 -2.78 -1.85
N GLY A 83 -22.46 -3.91 -1.40
CA GLY A 83 -22.76 -5.24 -1.96
C GLY A 83 -21.98 -5.60 -3.24
N LEU A 84 -20.95 -4.82 -3.57
CA LEU A 84 -19.95 -5.19 -4.57
C LEU A 84 -18.62 -5.43 -3.87
N ASP A 85 -18.02 -6.60 -4.09
CA ASP A 85 -16.65 -6.85 -3.66
C ASP A 85 -15.64 -6.37 -4.71
N LYS A 86 -14.34 -6.45 -4.39
CA LYS A 86 -13.25 -6.04 -5.29
C LYS A 86 -13.23 -6.77 -6.64
N HIS A 87 -13.80 -7.97 -6.71
CA HIS A 87 -13.88 -8.80 -7.91
C HIS A 87 -15.06 -8.43 -8.81
N ASP A 88 -16.11 -7.83 -8.24
CA ASP A 88 -17.25 -7.29 -8.99
C ASP A 88 -16.97 -5.93 -9.64
N LEU A 89 -16.09 -5.12 -9.02
CA LEU A 89 -15.78 -3.76 -9.46
C LEU A 89 -15.35 -3.57 -10.93
N PRO A 90 -14.68 -4.54 -11.62
CA PRO A 90 -14.44 -4.44 -13.06
C PRO A 90 -15.72 -4.16 -13.88
N THR A 91 -16.88 -4.64 -13.42
CA THR A 91 -18.17 -4.41 -14.10
C THR A 91 -18.61 -2.94 -14.07
N GLN A 92 -18.07 -2.14 -13.14
CA GLN A 92 -18.44 -0.74 -12.95
C GLN A 92 -17.47 0.25 -13.63
N LEU A 93 -16.39 -0.22 -14.25
CA LEU A 93 -15.36 0.65 -14.83
C LEU A 93 -15.91 1.62 -15.88
N CYS A 94 -16.83 1.17 -16.74
CA CYS A 94 -17.43 2.04 -17.76
C CYS A 94 -18.29 3.15 -17.13
N ALA A 95 -19.11 2.82 -16.13
CA ALA A 95 -19.96 3.78 -15.43
C ALA A 95 -19.11 4.80 -14.66
N PHE A 96 -18.08 4.30 -13.95
CA PHE A 96 -17.14 5.14 -13.22
C PHE A 96 -16.38 6.09 -14.16
N ALA A 97 -15.83 5.56 -15.26
CA ALA A 97 -15.11 6.36 -16.24
C ALA A 97 -16.00 7.44 -16.87
N ALA A 98 -17.27 7.12 -17.17
CA ALA A 98 -18.22 8.11 -17.66
C ALA A 98 -18.46 9.25 -16.65
N GLY A 99 -18.49 8.94 -15.35
CA GLY A 99 -18.56 9.94 -14.28
C GLY A 99 -17.32 10.84 -14.24
N VAL A 100 -16.12 10.26 -14.28
CA VAL A 100 -14.85 11.02 -14.31
C VAL A 100 -14.77 11.95 -15.53
N LEU A 101 -15.09 11.44 -16.73
CA LEU A 101 -15.08 12.23 -17.96
C LEU A 101 -16.14 13.34 -17.96
N ARG A 102 -17.29 13.12 -17.32
CA ARG A 102 -18.34 14.14 -17.17
C ARG A 102 -17.91 15.29 -16.29
N GLU A 103 -17.11 15.04 -15.24
CA GLU A 103 -16.60 16.10 -14.39
C GLU A 103 -15.62 17.01 -15.16
N GLU A 104 -14.67 16.45 -15.93
CA GLU A 104 -13.79 17.28 -16.77
C GLU A 104 -14.57 18.13 -17.78
N ALA A 105 -15.63 17.57 -18.39
CA ALA A 105 -16.46 18.27 -19.37
C ALA A 105 -17.23 19.48 -18.81
N ARG A 106 -17.25 19.69 -17.49
CA ARG A 106 -17.81 20.89 -16.84
C ARG A 106 -16.85 22.08 -16.82
N HIS A 107 -15.59 21.85 -17.21
CA HIS A 107 -14.53 22.84 -17.18
C HIS A 107 -14.00 23.14 -18.60
N PRO A 108 -13.29 24.27 -18.79
CA PRO A 108 -12.59 24.53 -20.05
C PRO A 108 -11.56 23.43 -20.36
N GLN A 109 -11.28 23.23 -21.65
CA GLN A 109 -10.24 22.31 -22.09
C GLN A 109 -8.89 22.62 -21.41
N GLY A 110 -8.19 21.57 -20.99
CA GLY A 110 -6.89 21.70 -20.30
C GLY A 110 -7.03 21.95 -18.81
N TYR A 111 -8.19 21.64 -18.21
CA TYR A 111 -8.41 21.80 -16.78
C TYR A 111 -7.48 20.94 -15.92
N TYR A 112 -7.22 19.69 -16.34
CA TYR A 112 -6.20 18.83 -15.74
C TYR A 112 -4.93 18.84 -16.60
N ASP A 113 -3.77 18.80 -15.96
CA ASP A 113 -2.46 18.72 -16.64
C ASP A 113 -1.94 17.28 -16.74
N LEU A 114 -2.44 16.38 -15.88
CA LEU A 114 -1.93 15.02 -15.70
C LEU A 114 -2.97 14.12 -15.02
N VAL A 115 -2.94 12.82 -15.35
CA VAL A 115 -3.66 11.78 -14.63
C VAL A 115 -2.67 10.92 -13.84
N HIS A 116 -2.88 10.77 -12.53
CA HIS A 116 -2.16 9.81 -11.70
C HIS A 116 -3.13 8.72 -11.22
N SER A 117 -2.95 7.49 -11.68
CA SER A 117 -3.83 6.37 -11.33
C SER A 117 -3.17 5.42 -10.34
N HIS A 118 -3.96 4.93 -9.39
CA HIS A 118 -3.52 4.00 -8.36
C HIS A 118 -4.29 2.69 -8.45
N TYR A 119 -3.57 1.58 -8.61
CA TYR A 119 -4.11 0.23 -8.84
C TYR A 119 -4.74 0.03 -10.23
N TRP A 120 -4.77 -1.23 -10.70
CA TRP A 120 -5.06 -1.56 -12.10
C TRP A 120 -6.44 -1.09 -12.59
N LEU A 121 -7.48 -1.14 -11.74
CA LEU A 121 -8.82 -0.63 -12.06
C LEU A 121 -8.77 0.87 -12.41
N SER A 122 -8.07 1.65 -11.59
CA SER A 122 -7.87 3.07 -11.82
C SER A 122 -6.96 3.33 -13.01
N GLY A 123 -5.99 2.43 -13.27
CA GLY A 123 -5.14 2.48 -14.45
C GLY A 123 -5.93 2.38 -15.75
N GLN A 124 -6.93 1.50 -15.80
CA GLN A 124 -7.82 1.36 -16.96
C GLN A 124 -8.64 2.63 -17.20
N VAL A 125 -9.20 3.22 -16.15
CA VAL A 125 -9.93 4.50 -16.25
C VAL A 125 -8.99 5.65 -16.61
N GLY A 126 -7.80 5.69 -16.01
CA GLY A 126 -6.79 6.70 -16.27
C GLY A 126 -6.25 6.64 -17.69
N TRP A 127 -6.13 5.44 -18.26
CA TRP A 127 -5.80 5.27 -19.68
C TRP A 127 -6.87 5.91 -20.59
N LEU A 128 -8.16 5.66 -20.32
CA LEU A 128 -9.21 6.32 -21.10
C LEU A 128 -9.18 7.85 -20.93
N ALA A 129 -9.02 8.34 -19.70
CA ALA A 129 -8.97 9.76 -19.39
C ALA A 129 -7.79 10.47 -20.08
N ARG A 130 -6.59 9.86 -20.05
CA ARG A 130 -5.37 10.44 -20.64
C ARG A 130 -5.44 10.57 -22.17
N ASP A 131 -6.13 9.65 -22.84
CA ASP A 131 -6.37 9.69 -24.28
C ASP A 131 -7.39 10.78 -24.61
N ARG A 132 -8.47 10.88 -23.83
CA ARG A 132 -9.54 11.86 -24.04
C ARG A 132 -9.12 13.30 -23.73
N TRP A 133 -8.35 13.51 -22.68
CA TRP A 133 -7.96 14.86 -22.21
C TRP A 133 -6.69 15.38 -22.85
N GLY A 134 -5.91 14.52 -23.51
CA GLY A 134 -4.67 14.97 -24.13
C GLY A 134 -3.51 15.15 -23.14
N VAL A 135 -3.55 14.51 -21.97
CA VAL A 135 -2.59 14.68 -20.86
C VAL A 135 -1.85 13.40 -20.47
N PRO A 136 -0.62 13.43 -19.95
CA PRO A 136 0.14 12.23 -19.57
C PRO A 136 -0.55 11.38 -18.50
N LEU A 137 -0.33 10.06 -18.57
CA LEU A 137 -0.69 9.09 -17.52
C LEU A 137 0.54 8.65 -16.73
N VAL A 138 0.50 8.91 -15.44
CA VAL A 138 1.38 8.29 -14.45
C VAL A 138 0.60 7.21 -13.71
N HIS A 139 1.22 6.06 -13.48
CA HIS A 139 0.56 4.93 -12.84
C HIS A 139 1.41 4.34 -11.72
N THR A 140 0.79 4.10 -10.57
CA THR A 140 1.34 3.33 -9.45
C THR A 140 0.52 2.07 -9.27
N ALA A 141 1.12 0.89 -9.42
CA ALA A 141 0.42 -0.38 -9.36
C ALA A 141 -0.03 -0.74 -7.95
N HIS A 142 0.80 -0.43 -6.95
CA HIS A 142 0.67 -0.81 -5.54
C HIS A 142 0.77 -2.30 -5.27
N THR A 143 0.02 -3.14 -5.97
CA THR A 143 0.20 -4.60 -5.93
C THR A 143 0.01 -5.18 -7.32
N LEU A 144 0.71 -6.27 -7.61
CA LEU A 144 0.70 -6.94 -8.90
C LEU A 144 0.14 -8.35 -8.74
N ALA A 145 -0.81 -8.75 -9.59
CA ALA A 145 -1.44 -10.07 -9.51
C ALA A 145 -0.41 -11.20 -9.61
N ALA A 146 0.54 -11.08 -10.53
CA ALA A 146 1.58 -12.09 -10.72
C ALA A 146 2.46 -12.29 -9.47
N VAL A 147 2.76 -11.20 -8.75
CA VAL A 147 3.56 -11.24 -7.52
C VAL A 147 2.75 -11.87 -6.39
N LYS A 148 1.49 -11.45 -6.21
CA LYS A 148 0.59 -12.05 -5.21
C LYS A 148 0.38 -13.54 -5.44
N ASN A 149 0.20 -13.96 -6.70
CA ASN A 149 0.00 -15.36 -7.05
C ASN A 149 1.25 -16.21 -6.82
N ALA A 150 2.44 -15.64 -6.96
CA ALA A 150 3.70 -16.32 -6.65
C ALA A 150 3.93 -16.50 -5.14
N SER A 151 3.32 -15.65 -4.31
CA SER A 151 3.42 -15.66 -2.83
C SER A 151 2.07 -15.99 -2.17
N LEU A 152 1.24 -16.79 -2.83
CA LEU A 152 -0.10 -17.12 -2.36
C LEU A 152 -0.01 -17.91 -1.04
N ALA A 153 -0.69 -17.43 0.00
CA ALA A 153 -0.76 -18.12 1.28
C ALA A 153 -1.59 -19.40 1.18
N GLU A 154 -1.33 -20.37 2.06
CA GLU A 154 -2.12 -21.60 2.12
C GLU A 154 -3.60 -21.28 2.39
N GLY A 155 -4.49 -21.86 1.58
CA GLY A 155 -5.94 -21.62 1.65
C GLY A 155 -6.42 -20.32 1.02
N ASP A 156 -5.55 -19.47 0.47
CA ASP A 156 -5.96 -18.23 -0.23
C ASP A 156 -6.29 -18.49 -1.71
N THR A 157 -7.03 -17.56 -2.33
CA THR A 157 -7.47 -17.69 -3.73
C THR A 157 -6.58 -16.87 -4.67
N PRO A 158 -6.11 -17.41 -5.81
CA PRO A 158 -5.29 -16.67 -6.76
C PRO A 158 -6.05 -15.49 -7.36
N GLU A 159 -5.31 -14.41 -7.63
CA GLU A 159 -5.83 -13.23 -8.31
C GLU A 159 -6.29 -13.58 -9.75
N PRO A 160 -7.43 -13.03 -10.22
CA PRO A 160 -8.00 -13.39 -11.52
C PRO A 160 -7.11 -13.05 -12.72
N ALA A 161 -7.13 -13.89 -13.76
CA ALA A 161 -6.39 -13.64 -15.01
C ALA A 161 -6.76 -12.30 -15.67
N ALA A 162 -8.02 -11.86 -15.53
CA ALA A 162 -8.47 -10.56 -16.04
C ALA A 162 -7.69 -9.39 -15.42
N ARG A 163 -7.33 -9.48 -14.14
CA ARG A 163 -6.50 -8.48 -13.46
C ARG A 163 -5.10 -8.44 -14.07
N GLN A 164 -4.46 -9.59 -14.27
CA GLN A 164 -3.11 -9.64 -14.86
C GLN A 164 -3.07 -9.05 -16.29
N ILE A 165 -4.10 -9.32 -17.09
CA ILE A 165 -4.25 -8.71 -18.42
C ILE A 165 -4.44 -7.19 -18.30
N GLY A 166 -5.29 -6.75 -17.37
CA GLY A 166 -5.52 -5.33 -17.11
C GLY A 166 -4.26 -4.59 -16.66
N GLU A 167 -3.48 -5.19 -15.76
CA GLU A 167 -2.17 -4.67 -15.33
C GLU A 167 -1.20 -4.56 -16.51
N GLN A 168 -1.09 -5.61 -17.34
CA GLN A 168 -0.22 -5.61 -18.52
C GLN A 168 -0.55 -4.48 -19.50
N GLN A 169 -1.83 -4.21 -19.72
CA GLN A 169 -2.28 -3.12 -20.58
C GLN A 169 -1.92 -1.75 -20.00
N VAL A 170 -2.19 -1.54 -18.70
CA VAL A 170 -1.88 -0.28 -18.02
C VAL A 170 -0.37 -0.02 -18.02
N VAL A 171 0.45 -1.05 -17.76
CA VAL A 171 1.91 -0.96 -17.83
C VAL A 171 2.38 -0.55 -19.22
N ALA A 172 1.85 -1.20 -20.27
CA ALA A 172 2.23 -0.91 -21.65
C ALA A 172 1.85 0.53 -22.06
N GLU A 173 0.66 0.98 -21.65
CA GLU A 173 0.11 2.25 -22.09
C GLU A 173 0.61 3.44 -21.25
N SER A 174 1.00 3.27 -19.98
CA SER A 174 1.44 4.39 -19.12
C SER A 174 2.63 5.17 -19.68
N ASP A 175 2.62 6.50 -19.48
CA ASP A 175 3.72 7.40 -19.86
C ASP A 175 4.88 7.31 -18.86
N ARG A 176 4.56 7.16 -17.57
CA ARG A 176 5.48 6.81 -16.48
C ARG A 176 4.86 5.77 -15.55
N LEU A 177 5.72 4.94 -14.98
CA LEU A 177 5.37 3.98 -13.93
C LEU A 177 6.11 4.38 -12.66
N VAL A 178 5.39 4.53 -11.57
CA VAL A 178 5.98 4.76 -10.25
C VAL A 178 5.99 3.43 -9.50
N ALA A 179 7.18 2.97 -9.14
CA ALA A 179 7.41 1.82 -8.28
C ALA A 179 7.84 2.31 -6.90
N ASN A 180 7.35 1.67 -5.83
CA ASN A 180 7.69 2.04 -4.46
C ASN A 180 9.10 1.58 -4.07
N THR A 181 9.62 0.56 -4.75
CA THR A 181 10.95 -0.01 -4.48
C THR A 181 11.66 -0.39 -5.76
N ALA A 182 12.98 -0.60 -5.66
CA ALA A 182 13.78 -1.13 -6.76
C ALA A 182 13.37 -2.56 -7.14
N ASP A 183 12.89 -3.37 -6.18
CA ASP A 183 12.38 -4.70 -6.47
C ASP A 183 11.08 -4.63 -7.28
N GLU A 184 10.13 -3.77 -6.88
CA GLU A 184 8.89 -3.55 -7.66
C GLU A 184 9.21 -3.04 -9.08
N ALA A 185 10.21 -2.16 -9.24
CA ALA A 185 10.68 -1.75 -10.57
C ALA A 185 11.21 -2.94 -11.39
N GLY A 186 12.03 -3.81 -10.78
CA GLY A 186 12.51 -5.03 -11.42
C GLY A 186 11.38 -6.02 -11.74
N GLN A 187 10.32 -6.08 -10.94
CA GLN A 187 9.13 -6.88 -11.20
C GLN A 187 8.34 -6.34 -12.40
N LEU A 188 8.14 -5.02 -12.50
CA LEU A 188 7.50 -4.39 -13.66
C LEU A 188 8.25 -4.68 -14.96
N GLU A 189 9.59 -4.63 -14.93
CA GLU A 189 10.43 -4.99 -16.07
C GLU A 189 10.32 -6.48 -16.42
N ARG A 190 10.61 -7.38 -15.45
CA ARG A 190 10.72 -8.82 -15.71
C ARG A 190 9.38 -9.49 -16.03
N ILE A 191 8.31 -9.09 -15.34
CA ILE A 191 7.00 -9.75 -15.44
C ILE A 191 6.17 -9.13 -16.56
N TYR A 192 6.14 -7.80 -16.64
CA TYR A 192 5.25 -7.07 -17.56
C TYR A 192 5.99 -6.44 -18.75
N GLY A 193 7.31 -6.61 -18.86
CA GLY A 193 8.10 -6.09 -19.98
C GLY A 193 8.15 -4.56 -20.04
N ALA A 194 7.99 -3.89 -18.90
CA ALA A 194 8.04 -2.44 -18.83
C ALA A 194 9.42 -1.91 -19.28
N ASP A 195 9.43 -0.84 -20.07
CA ASP A 195 10.66 -0.12 -20.43
C ASP A 195 11.27 0.50 -19.15
N PRO A 196 12.51 0.12 -18.73
CA PRO A 196 13.14 0.69 -17.55
C PRO A 196 13.24 2.23 -17.60
N ALA A 197 13.35 2.81 -18.79
CA ALA A 197 13.39 4.25 -18.96
C ALA A 197 12.05 4.95 -18.68
N LYS A 198 10.95 4.19 -18.49
CA LYS A 198 9.63 4.68 -18.06
C LYS A 198 9.38 4.52 -16.55
N ILE A 199 10.20 3.76 -15.83
CA ILE A 199 10.02 3.48 -14.41
C ILE A 199 10.75 4.52 -13.57
N ASP A 200 10.07 5.05 -12.55
CA ASP A 200 10.62 5.87 -11.48
C ASP A 200 10.46 5.12 -10.16
N VAL A 201 11.55 4.97 -9.39
CA VAL A 201 11.45 4.47 -8.02
C VAL A 201 11.21 5.66 -7.10
N VAL A 202 10.06 5.67 -6.42
CA VAL A 202 9.67 6.69 -5.45
C VAL A 202 9.20 6.01 -4.18
N ALA A 203 10.07 5.98 -3.17
CA ALA A 203 9.74 5.38 -1.89
C ALA A 203 8.59 6.14 -1.20
N PRO A 204 7.56 5.45 -0.69
CA PRO A 204 6.59 6.01 0.23
C PRO A 204 7.24 6.53 1.51
N GLY A 205 6.52 7.39 2.22
CA GLY A 205 6.96 7.93 3.49
C GLY A 205 5.96 7.70 4.63
N ALA A 206 6.27 8.26 5.79
CA ALA A 206 5.35 8.41 6.91
C ALA A 206 5.17 9.89 7.28
N ASP A 207 4.12 10.19 8.04
CA ASP A 207 3.93 11.51 8.64
C ASP A 207 4.85 11.65 9.86
N LEU A 208 6.09 12.09 9.63
CA LEU A 208 7.15 12.17 10.65
C LEU A 208 6.87 13.25 11.71
N ASN A 209 5.87 14.11 11.51
CA ASN A 209 5.42 15.04 12.54
C ASN A 209 4.48 14.34 13.54
N ARG A 210 3.63 13.44 13.04
CA ARG A 210 2.71 12.61 13.84
C ARG A 210 3.44 11.44 14.49
N TYR A 211 4.09 10.60 13.68
CA TYR A 211 4.80 9.41 14.12
C TYR A 211 6.21 9.82 14.56
N ARG A 212 6.36 9.91 15.87
CA ARG A 212 7.61 10.30 16.52
C ARG A 212 7.71 9.66 17.90
N PRO A 213 8.92 9.49 18.46
CA PRO A 213 9.07 8.95 19.80
C PRO A 213 8.25 9.73 20.84
N GLY A 214 7.86 9.06 21.92
CA GLY A 214 7.09 9.66 23.00
C GLY A 214 7.13 8.81 24.27
N ASP A 215 6.34 9.20 25.26
CA ASP A 215 6.30 8.52 26.56
C ASP A 215 5.62 7.14 26.46
N ARG A 216 6.42 6.08 26.50
CA ARG A 216 5.96 4.68 26.49
C ARG A 216 5.10 4.34 27.71
N ALA A 217 5.43 4.85 28.89
CA ALA A 217 4.68 4.53 30.11
C ALA A 217 3.27 5.13 30.06
N ALA A 218 3.15 6.36 29.59
CA ALA A 218 1.85 7.00 29.35
C ALA A 218 1.03 6.24 28.30
N ALA A 219 1.64 5.85 27.17
CA ALA A 219 0.97 5.09 26.11
C ALA A 219 0.48 3.71 26.61
N ARG A 220 1.28 3.02 27.43
CA ARG A 220 0.87 1.75 28.06
C ARG A 220 -0.26 1.93 29.06
N ALA A 221 -0.23 2.98 29.88
CA ALA A 221 -1.30 3.28 30.82
C ALA A 221 -2.63 3.58 30.08
N GLU A 222 -2.57 4.31 28.97
CA GLU A 222 -3.73 4.59 28.12
C GLU A 222 -4.34 3.31 27.54
N LEU A 223 -3.51 2.34 27.16
CA LEU A 223 -3.92 1.06 26.58
C LEU A 223 -4.18 -0.04 27.63
N GLY A 224 -3.99 0.25 28.93
CA GLY A 224 -4.18 -0.72 30.01
C GLY A 224 -3.15 -1.86 30.04
N LEU A 225 -1.92 -1.61 29.58
CA LEU A 225 -0.85 -2.60 29.48
C LEU A 225 0.07 -2.59 30.70
N ASP A 226 0.51 -3.76 31.16
CA ASP A 226 1.42 -3.87 32.31
C ASP A 226 2.82 -3.31 31.92
N PRO A 227 3.39 -2.37 32.68
CA PRO A 227 4.71 -1.80 32.38
C PRO A 227 5.85 -2.82 32.44
N ARG A 228 5.64 -4.01 33.01
CA ARG A 228 6.64 -5.09 33.08
C ARG A 228 6.60 -6.05 31.90
N GLU A 229 5.56 -5.98 31.06
CA GLU A 229 5.46 -6.79 29.85
C GLU A 229 6.31 -6.21 28.71
N THR A 230 6.87 -7.09 27.88
CA THR A 230 7.41 -6.80 26.56
C THR A 230 6.28 -6.93 25.55
N VAL A 231 5.87 -5.80 24.97
CA VAL A 231 4.70 -5.68 24.10
C VAL A 231 5.13 -5.81 22.64
N VAL A 232 4.60 -6.81 21.96
CA VAL A 232 4.83 -7.05 20.53
C VAL A 232 3.52 -6.83 19.77
N ALA A 233 3.50 -5.82 18.89
CA ALA A 233 2.30 -5.46 18.16
C ALA A 233 2.33 -5.94 16.70
N PHE A 234 1.22 -6.50 16.25
CA PHE A 234 0.85 -6.55 14.84
C PHE A 234 -0.11 -5.40 14.55
N VAL A 235 0.15 -4.65 13.47
CA VAL A 235 -0.74 -3.58 13.00
C VAL A 235 -1.03 -3.81 11.52
N GLY A 236 -2.31 -3.90 11.16
CA GLY A 236 -2.72 -4.00 9.77
C GLY A 236 -4.04 -4.74 9.58
N ARG A 237 -4.41 -4.94 8.33
CA ARG A 237 -5.62 -5.72 7.99
C ARG A 237 -5.44 -7.17 8.43
N ILE A 238 -6.48 -7.76 9.01
CA ILE A 238 -6.52 -9.18 9.38
C ILE A 238 -6.88 -9.98 8.12
N GLN A 239 -5.83 -10.48 7.45
CA GLN A 239 -5.91 -11.28 6.23
C GLN A 239 -4.78 -12.32 6.21
N PRO A 240 -4.98 -13.49 5.58
CA PRO A 240 -3.94 -14.50 5.44
C PRO A 240 -2.62 -13.94 4.88
N LEU A 241 -2.68 -13.07 3.87
CA LEU A 241 -1.51 -12.43 3.27
C LEU A 241 -0.66 -11.60 4.25
N LYS A 242 -1.28 -11.04 5.30
CA LYS A 242 -0.58 -10.27 6.34
C LYS A 242 -0.05 -11.16 7.47
N ALA A 243 -0.47 -12.41 7.50
CA ALA A 243 -0.03 -13.48 8.38
C ALA A 243 -0.01 -13.18 9.90
N PRO A 244 -1.01 -12.50 10.48
CA PRO A 244 -1.04 -12.28 11.94
C PRO A 244 -1.04 -13.60 12.75
N ASP A 245 -1.50 -14.69 12.16
CA ASP A 245 -1.41 -16.08 12.66
C ASP A 245 0.03 -16.51 12.92
N VAL A 246 0.98 -16.20 12.03
CA VAL A 246 2.41 -16.51 12.21
C VAL A 246 2.94 -15.89 13.50
N LEU A 247 2.53 -14.67 13.84
CA LEU A 247 2.91 -14.05 15.11
C LEU A 247 2.32 -14.79 16.32
N LEU A 248 1.04 -15.19 16.25
CA LEU A 248 0.40 -15.92 17.36
C LEU A 248 1.03 -17.29 17.57
N GLU A 249 1.29 -18.03 16.50
CA GLU A 249 1.94 -19.33 16.56
C GLU A 249 3.39 -19.22 17.06
N ALA A 250 4.14 -18.22 16.59
CA ALA A 250 5.50 -17.94 17.06
C ALA A 250 5.52 -17.56 18.55
N ALA A 251 4.55 -16.74 19.00
CA ALA A 251 4.40 -16.37 20.40
C ALA A 251 4.05 -17.59 21.27
N ALA A 252 3.15 -18.46 20.81
CA ALA A 252 2.81 -19.69 21.51
C ALA A 252 4.02 -20.63 21.63
N ARG A 253 4.79 -20.78 20.54
CA ARG A 253 6.02 -21.57 20.54
C ARG A 253 7.07 -20.98 21.49
N ALA A 254 7.24 -19.66 21.50
CA ALA A 254 8.15 -18.97 22.42
C ALA A 254 7.75 -19.17 23.89
N LEU A 255 6.46 -19.06 24.21
CA LEU A 255 5.91 -19.26 25.56
C LEU A 255 5.93 -20.72 26.00
N ALA A 256 5.85 -21.67 25.08
CA ALA A 256 6.01 -23.09 25.40
C ALA A 256 7.45 -23.42 25.85
N ASP A 257 8.44 -22.77 25.23
CA ASP A 257 9.85 -22.94 25.58
C ASP A 257 10.25 -22.14 26.84
N ASP A 258 9.60 -21.00 27.10
CA ASP A 258 9.75 -20.20 28.33
C ASP A 258 8.39 -19.61 28.80
N PRO A 259 7.64 -20.33 29.66
CA PRO A 259 6.34 -19.86 30.16
C PRO A 259 6.40 -18.59 31.02
N GLY A 260 7.59 -18.24 31.52
CA GLY A 260 7.82 -17.06 32.36
C GLY A 260 8.09 -15.78 31.58
N MET A 261 8.28 -15.89 30.25
CA MET A 261 8.58 -14.76 29.38
C MET A 261 7.50 -13.66 29.53
N PRO A 262 7.89 -12.39 29.75
CA PRO A 262 6.94 -11.30 29.98
C PRO A 262 6.26 -10.83 28.69
N LEU A 263 5.91 -11.73 27.77
CA LEU A 263 5.39 -11.41 26.44
C LEU A 263 3.90 -11.05 26.48
N ARG A 264 3.57 -9.91 25.84
CA ARG A 264 2.21 -9.49 25.51
C ARG A 264 2.11 -9.26 24.00
N VAL A 265 1.13 -9.86 23.35
CA VAL A 265 0.86 -9.64 21.91
C VAL A 265 -0.33 -8.70 21.76
N LEU A 266 -0.16 -7.64 20.96
CA LEU A 266 -1.25 -6.78 20.51
C LEU A 266 -1.56 -7.07 19.05
N VAL A 267 -2.82 -7.31 18.71
CA VAL A 267 -3.28 -7.43 17.32
C VAL A 267 -4.22 -6.28 17.04
N VAL A 268 -3.78 -5.31 16.22
CA VAL A 268 -4.52 -4.09 15.92
C VAL A 268 -4.95 -4.09 14.46
N GLY A 269 -6.24 -4.24 14.20
CA GLY A 269 -6.74 -4.42 12.84
C GLY A 269 -8.17 -4.90 12.77
N GLY A 270 -8.71 -4.93 11.54
CA GLY A 270 -10.03 -5.45 11.24
C GLY A 270 -9.99 -6.53 10.15
N PRO A 271 -10.98 -7.45 10.10
CA PRO A 271 -11.12 -8.42 9.03
C PRO A 271 -11.17 -7.76 7.65
N SER A 272 -10.60 -8.44 6.64
CA SER A 272 -10.56 -7.94 5.26
C SER A 272 -10.38 -9.07 4.25
N GLY A 273 -10.90 -8.91 3.03
CA GLY A 273 -10.79 -9.94 1.98
C GLY A 273 -11.36 -11.29 2.44
N THR A 274 -10.65 -12.38 2.18
CA THR A 274 -11.00 -13.74 2.63
C THR A 274 -11.04 -13.87 4.16
N GLY A 275 -10.40 -12.95 4.91
CA GLY A 275 -10.53 -12.88 6.36
C GLY A 275 -11.94 -12.53 6.86
N LEU A 276 -12.82 -11.99 6.01
CA LEU A 276 -14.22 -11.74 6.33
C LEU A 276 -15.04 -13.03 6.49
N GLU A 277 -14.59 -14.16 5.92
CA GLU A 277 -15.28 -15.45 6.04
C GLU A 277 -15.17 -16.03 7.46
N ARG A 278 -14.10 -15.66 8.19
CA ARG A 278 -13.81 -16.13 9.55
C ARG A 278 -13.25 -14.99 10.41
N PRO A 279 -14.08 -13.98 10.77
CA PRO A 279 -13.62 -12.78 11.47
C PRO A 279 -13.01 -13.08 12.85
N ASP A 280 -13.44 -14.16 13.51
CA ASP A 280 -12.98 -14.57 14.84
C ASP A 280 -11.81 -15.58 14.81
N ALA A 281 -11.28 -15.93 13.62
CA ALA A 281 -10.27 -17.00 13.47
C ALA A 281 -9.04 -16.80 14.36
N LEU A 282 -8.55 -15.57 14.51
CA LEU A 282 -7.38 -15.30 15.34
C LEU A 282 -7.67 -15.43 16.84
N ILE A 283 -8.88 -15.12 17.27
CA ILE A 283 -9.31 -15.29 18.67
C ILE A 283 -9.41 -16.80 18.97
N GLU A 284 -10.01 -17.55 18.06
CA GLU A 284 -10.08 -19.01 18.13
C GLU A 284 -8.68 -19.64 18.15
N LEU A 285 -7.77 -19.17 17.28
CA LEU A 285 -6.38 -19.62 17.22
C LEU A 285 -5.64 -19.33 18.52
N ALA A 286 -5.74 -18.11 19.07
CA ALA A 286 -5.11 -17.76 20.35
C ALA A 286 -5.63 -18.65 21.51
N SER A 287 -6.92 -19.00 21.49
CA SER A 287 -7.51 -19.93 22.45
C SER A 287 -6.99 -21.36 22.25
N ALA A 288 -6.93 -21.85 21.02
CA ALA A 288 -6.44 -23.19 20.69
C ALA A 288 -4.97 -23.38 21.05
N LEU A 289 -4.16 -22.32 20.88
CA LEU A 289 -2.75 -22.26 21.27
C LEU A 289 -2.53 -22.08 22.77
N GLY A 290 -3.58 -21.85 23.56
CA GLY A 290 -3.48 -21.64 25.01
C GLY A 290 -2.88 -20.30 25.44
N ILE A 291 -2.81 -19.32 24.54
CA ILE A 291 -2.19 -18.00 24.78
C ILE A 291 -3.20 -16.85 24.84
N ALA A 292 -4.51 -17.13 24.87
CA ALA A 292 -5.55 -16.09 24.87
C ALA A 292 -5.34 -15.00 25.94
N SER A 293 -4.85 -15.35 27.13
CA SER A 293 -4.56 -14.39 28.21
C SER A 293 -3.35 -13.47 27.94
N ARG A 294 -2.55 -13.78 26.92
CA ARG A 294 -1.36 -13.04 26.47
C ARG A 294 -1.61 -12.21 25.21
N VAL A 295 -2.81 -12.30 24.62
CA VAL A 295 -3.16 -11.59 23.38
C VAL A 295 -4.25 -10.56 23.67
N THR A 296 -4.09 -9.35 23.15
CA THR A 296 -5.12 -8.31 23.19
C THR A 296 -5.44 -7.87 21.77
N PHE A 297 -6.71 -7.98 21.39
CA PHE A 297 -7.20 -7.54 20.10
C PHE A 297 -7.76 -6.12 20.21
N LEU A 298 -7.33 -5.23 19.33
CA LEU A 298 -7.84 -3.87 19.22
C LEU A 298 -8.44 -3.66 17.82
N PRO A 299 -9.54 -2.91 17.70
CA PRO A 299 -10.07 -2.53 16.40
C PRO A 299 -9.04 -1.64 15.66
N PRO A 300 -9.22 -1.44 14.33
CA PRO A 300 -8.45 -0.43 13.60
C PRO A 300 -8.47 0.91 14.32
N GLN A 301 -7.30 1.54 14.45
CA GLN A 301 -7.15 2.81 15.15
C GLN A 301 -6.98 3.96 14.15
N PRO A 302 -7.55 5.14 14.43
CA PRO A 302 -7.19 6.35 13.69
C PRO A 302 -5.71 6.70 13.95
N PRO A 303 -5.05 7.45 13.06
CA PRO A 303 -3.61 7.70 13.13
C PRO A 303 -3.11 8.20 14.49
N ASP A 304 -3.82 9.12 15.14
CA ASP A 304 -3.38 9.70 16.42
C ASP A 304 -3.43 8.70 17.59
N ARG A 305 -4.34 7.72 17.55
CA ARG A 305 -4.37 6.60 18.50
C ARG A 305 -3.36 5.52 18.13
N LEU A 306 -3.14 5.32 16.84
CA LEU A 306 -2.17 4.34 16.35
C LEU A 306 -0.73 4.69 16.77
N VAL A 307 -0.40 5.97 16.87
CA VAL A 307 0.87 6.44 17.47
C VAL A 307 1.07 5.88 18.88
N GLN A 308 0.02 5.79 19.69
CA GLN A 308 0.12 5.25 21.05
C GLN A 308 0.35 3.74 21.04
N VAL A 309 -0.23 3.00 20.08
CA VAL A 309 0.07 1.57 19.88
C VAL A 309 1.55 1.38 19.60
N TYR A 310 2.12 2.16 18.68
CA TYR A 310 3.55 2.07 18.37
C TYR A 310 4.41 2.40 19.58
N ARG A 311 4.14 3.53 20.27
CA ARG A 311 4.90 3.96 21.45
C ARG A 311 4.83 2.99 22.62
N ALA A 312 3.68 2.33 22.82
CA ALA A 312 3.48 1.36 23.87
C ALA A 312 4.22 0.03 23.60
N SER A 313 4.48 -0.26 22.33
CA SER A 313 5.13 -1.49 21.86
C SER A 313 6.64 -1.41 22.01
N ASP A 314 7.27 -2.54 22.36
CA ASP A 314 8.73 -2.69 22.31
C ASP A 314 9.21 -3.22 20.97
N LEU A 315 8.32 -3.87 20.22
CA LEU A 315 8.58 -4.45 18.92
C LEU A 315 7.28 -4.44 18.09
N VAL A 316 7.38 -4.18 16.79
CA VAL A 316 6.29 -4.41 15.84
C VAL A 316 6.64 -5.58 14.95
N ALA A 317 5.74 -6.56 14.85
CA ALA A 317 5.90 -7.71 13.98
C ALA A 317 5.12 -7.52 12.68
N VAL A 318 5.80 -7.71 11.54
CA VAL A 318 5.22 -7.61 10.19
C VAL A 318 5.50 -8.90 9.39
N PRO A 319 4.79 -9.99 9.68
CA PRO A 319 5.01 -11.31 9.09
C PRO A 319 4.41 -11.49 7.69
N SER A 320 4.21 -10.42 6.92
CA SER A 320 3.49 -10.48 5.65
C SER A 320 4.12 -11.48 4.66
N TYR A 321 3.30 -12.22 3.91
CA TYR A 321 3.75 -13.02 2.76
C TYR A 321 4.08 -12.15 1.55
N SER A 322 3.40 -11.01 1.43
CA SER A 322 3.65 -10.01 0.39
C SER A 322 3.43 -8.61 0.94
N GLU A 323 4.40 -7.74 0.71
CA GLU A 323 4.36 -6.34 1.12
C GLU A 323 5.04 -5.46 0.08
N SER A 324 4.31 -4.46 -0.42
CA SER A 324 4.82 -3.59 -1.48
C SER A 324 5.88 -2.63 -0.96
N PHE A 325 5.65 -2.08 0.23
CA PHE A 325 6.60 -1.22 0.91
C PHE A 325 6.67 -1.49 2.41
N GLY A 326 5.54 -1.45 3.11
CA GLY A 326 5.48 -1.65 4.57
C GLY A 326 5.43 -0.34 5.34
N LEU A 327 4.41 0.49 5.10
CA LEU A 327 4.20 1.75 5.83
C LEU A 327 4.18 1.54 7.35
N VAL A 328 3.55 0.46 7.82
CA VAL A 328 3.53 0.09 9.26
C VAL A 328 4.95 -0.04 9.84
N ALA A 329 5.91 -0.57 9.08
CA ALA A 329 7.29 -0.68 9.53
C ALA A 329 7.95 0.70 9.67
N ILE A 330 7.75 1.60 8.70
CA ILE A 330 8.27 2.97 8.79
C ILE A 330 7.58 3.77 9.91
N GLU A 331 6.26 3.66 10.05
CA GLU A 331 5.48 4.34 11.12
C GLU A 331 5.93 3.88 12.51
N ALA A 332 6.17 2.57 12.69
CA ALA A 332 6.71 2.02 13.92
C ALA A 332 8.12 2.55 14.21
N GLN A 333 9.01 2.50 13.23
CA GLN A 333 10.39 2.98 13.38
C GLN A 333 10.44 4.49 13.65
N ALA A 334 9.59 5.29 13.01
CA ALA A 334 9.45 6.72 13.27
C ALA A 334 9.02 6.97 14.72
N CYS A 335 8.23 6.09 15.33
CA CYS A 335 7.87 6.15 16.75
C CYS A 335 8.98 5.67 17.70
N GLY A 336 10.13 5.24 17.20
CA GLY A 336 11.21 4.65 18.01
C GLY A 336 10.94 3.19 18.37
N THR A 337 10.14 2.49 17.59
CA THR A 337 9.78 1.09 17.82
C THR A 337 10.45 0.19 16.78
N PRO A 338 11.35 -0.73 17.19
CA PRO A 338 11.97 -1.70 16.31
C PRO A 338 10.95 -2.58 15.57
N VAL A 339 11.38 -3.17 14.44
CA VAL A 339 10.53 -4.03 13.61
C VAL A 339 11.12 -5.43 13.45
N LEU A 340 10.31 -6.46 13.65
CA LEU A 340 10.57 -7.84 13.24
C LEU A 340 9.73 -8.14 11.99
N ALA A 341 10.35 -8.25 10.82
CA ALA A 341 9.62 -8.34 9.56
C ALA A 341 10.04 -9.55 8.73
N ALA A 342 9.13 -10.05 7.91
CA ALA A 342 9.49 -10.98 6.85
C ALA A 342 10.41 -10.28 5.83
N ASN A 343 11.43 -10.99 5.33
CA ASN A 343 12.30 -10.51 4.26
C ASN A 343 11.62 -10.62 2.89
N VAL A 344 10.54 -9.85 2.69
CA VAL A 344 9.75 -9.87 1.46
C VAL A 344 9.47 -8.47 0.94
N GLY A 345 9.47 -8.34 -0.39
CA GLY A 345 9.10 -7.11 -1.09
C GLY A 345 9.80 -5.87 -0.51
N GLY A 346 9.01 -4.87 -0.13
CA GLY A 346 9.58 -3.62 0.37
C GLY A 346 10.03 -3.61 1.83
N LEU A 347 9.76 -4.67 2.61
CA LEU A 347 10.18 -4.73 4.02
C LEU A 347 11.70 -4.73 4.17
N GLY A 348 12.43 -5.32 3.20
CA GLY A 348 13.90 -5.27 3.16
C GLY A 348 14.47 -3.88 2.85
N VAL A 349 13.65 -2.95 2.37
CA VAL A 349 14.00 -1.52 2.22
C VAL A 349 13.57 -0.74 3.46
N ALA A 350 12.41 -1.08 4.02
CA ALA A 350 11.83 -0.39 5.15
C ALA A 350 12.55 -0.69 6.48
N VAL A 351 13.21 -1.84 6.63
CA VAL A 351 13.92 -2.24 7.85
C VAL A 351 15.39 -2.50 7.53
N ARG A 352 16.30 -1.88 8.29
CA ARG A 352 17.73 -2.22 8.24
C ARG A 352 18.01 -3.36 9.21
N ASP A 353 18.16 -4.55 8.65
CA ASP A 353 18.42 -5.76 9.42
C ASP A 353 19.64 -5.62 10.34
N GLY A 354 19.46 -5.97 11.62
CA GLY A 354 20.50 -5.84 12.64
C GLY A 354 20.78 -4.41 13.11
N GLU A 355 20.11 -3.39 12.56
CA GLU A 355 20.28 -1.99 12.97
C GLU A 355 19.00 -1.38 13.55
N THR A 356 17.86 -1.52 12.88
CA THR A 356 16.57 -0.93 13.29
C THR A 356 15.52 -2.00 13.62
N GLY A 357 15.89 -3.26 13.44
CA GLY A 357 15.00 -4.40 13.51
C GLY A 357 15.71 -5.69 13.11
N MET A 358 14.90 -6.70 12.80
CA MET A 358 15.37 -8.00 12.31
C MET A 358 14.49 -8.45 11.15
N LEU A 359 15.12 -9.01 10.12
CA LEU A 359 14.45 -9.67 9.01
C LEU A 359 14.46 -11.19 9.19
N VAL A 360 13.33 -11.84 8.89
CA VAL A 360 13.18 -13.30 8.91
C VAL A 360 12.92 -13.80 7.50
N ASP A 361 13.72 -14.75 7.05
CA ASP A 361 13.51 -15.41 5.76
C ASP A 361 12.38 -16.43 5.86
N GLY A 362 11.29 -16.20 5.11
CA GLY A 362 10.11 -17.08 5.10
C GLY A 362 9.24 -16.98 6.36
N HIS A 363 8.39 -17.98 6.55
CA HIS A 363 7.28 -17.96 7.53
C HIS A 363 7.25 -19.20 8.43
N ARG A 364 8.38 -19.92 8.50
CA ARG A 364 8.51 -21.06 9.40
C ARG A 364 8.39 -20.60 10.85
N ILE A 365 7.45 -21.19 11.58
CA ILE A 365 7.11 -20.76 12.95
C ILE A 365 8.30 -20.86 13.91
N ASP A 366 9.14 -21.88 13.79
CA ASP A 366 10.34 -22.00 14.65
C ASP A 366 11.35 -20.86 14.42
N ASP A 367 11.47 -20.36 13.19
CA ASP A 367 12.40 -19.27 12.85
C ASP A 367 11.87 -17.94 13.41
N TRP A 368 10.57 -17.68 13.26
CA TRP A 368 9.89 -16.54 13.87
C TRP A 368 9.91 -16.58 15.40
N ALA A 369 9.66 -17.75 16.01
CA ALA A 369 9.73 -17.94 17.46
C ALA A 369 11.14 -17.71 17.99
N THR A 370 12.17 -18.19 17.27
CA THR A 370 13.58 -17.98 17.63
C THR A 370 13.94 -16.50 17.56
N ALA A 371 13.57 -15.81 16.49
CA ALA A 371 13.77 -14.37 16.34
C ALA A 371 13.07 -13.58 17.45
N LEU A 372 11.79 -13.88 17.70
CA LEU A 372 10.97 -13.27 18.75
C LEU A 372 11.61 -13.43 20.13
N ARG A 373 11.98 -14.67 20.52
CA ARG A 373 12.66 -14.93 21.80
C ARG A 373 13.98 -14.18 21.91
N SER A 374 14.77 -14.14 20.83
CA SER A 374 16.07 -13.46 20.84
C SER A 374 15.94 -11.95 21.11
N LEU A 375 14.87 -11.32 20.62
CA LEU A 375 14.62 -9.89 20.82
C LEU A 375 13.99 -9.63 22.19
N VAL A 376 12.97 -10.41 22.58
CA VAL A 376 12.30 -10.27 23.88
C VAL A 376 13.25 -10.54 25.05
N GLY A 377 14.21 -11.46 24.87
CA GLY A 377 15.24 -11.79 25.86
C GLY A 377 16.44 -10.84 25.90
N ASP A 378 16.54 -9.85 25.02
CA ASP A 378 17.64 -8.88 24.95
C ASP A 378 17.13 -7.43 24.93
N PRO A 379 16.74 -6.87 26.09
CA PRO A 379 16.23 -5.50 26.20
C PRO A 379 17.24 -4.45 25.71
N ASP A 380 18.54 -4.70 25.87
CA ASP A 380 19.59 -3.79 25.42
C ASP A 380 19.64 -3.72 23.89
N ARG A 381 19.43 -4.85 23.21
CA ARG A 381 19.32 -4.88 21.74
C ARG A 381 18.08 -4.15 21.25
N LEU A 382 16.93 -4.37 21.87
CA LEU A 382 15.72 -3.60 21.56
C LEU A 382 15.93 -2.11 21.77
N ALA A 383 16.60 -1.70 22.86
CA ALA A 383 16.91 -0.30 23.12
C ALA A 383 17.86 0.30 22.07
N ARG A 384 18.86 -0.45 21.60
CA ARG A 384 19.74 -0.03 20.50
C ARG A 384 18.96 0.18 19.20
N PHE A 385 18.10 -0.76 18.83
CA PHE A 385 17.26 -0.64 17.64
C PHE A 385 16.27 0.53 17.75
N ALA A 386 15.69 0.75 18.94
CA ALA A 386 14.76 1.84 19.19
C ALA A 386 15.42 3.21 19.02
N ALA A 387 16.71 3.33 19.35
CA ALA A 387 17.46 4.57 19.21
C ALA A 387 17.84 4.90 17.75
N THR A 388 18.05 3.89 16.91
CA THR A 388 18.45 4.04 15.50
C THR A 388 17.25 4.09 14.54
N ALA A 389 16.14 3.45 14.88
CA ALA A 389 14.95 3.33 14.05
C ALA A 389 14.38 4.69 13.57
N PRO A 390 14.27 5.75 14.41
CA PRO A 390 13.78 7.06 13.94
C PRO A 390 14.69 7.69 12.89
N VAL A 391 16.01 7.60 13.07
CA VAL A 391 17.01 8.14 12.14
C VAL A 391 16.91 7.47 10.77
N HIS A 392 16.61 6.18 10.73
CA HIS A 392 16.33 5.49 9.49
C HIS A 392 15.00 5.95 8.86
N ALA A 393 13.94 6.07 9.67
CA ALA A 393 12.63 6.50 9.22
C ALA A 393 12.61 7.93 8.66
N GLU A 394 13.51 8.82 9.10
CA GLU A 394 13.69 10.17 8.55
C GLU A 394 13.97 10.20 7.04
N SER A 395 14.50 9.11 6.48
CA SER A 395 14.72 8.97 5.03
C SER A 395 13.43 8.69 4.24
N PHE A 396 12.31 8.47 4.92
CA PHE A 396 11.02 8.09 4.33
C PHE A 396 9.92 9.04 4.78
N SER A 397 9.91 10.24 4.20
CA SER A 397 8.89 11.25 4.46
C SER A 397 7.98 11.45 3.26
N TRP A 398 6.72 11.84 3.50
CA TRP A 398 5.78 12.15 2.40
C TRP A 398 6.25 13.33 1.56
N GLU A 399 7.03 14.25 2.13
CA GLU A 399 7.68 15.34 1.42
C GLU A 399 8.63 14.80 0.34
N HIS A 400 9.47 13.82 0.69
CA HIS A 400 10.38 13.17 -0.26
C HIS A 400 9.61 12.42 -1.34
N THR A 401 8.55 11.68 -0.97
CA THR A 401 7.67 11.01 -1.94
C THR A 401 7.06 12.01 -2.92
N ALA A 402 6.54 13.15 -2.44
CA ALA A 402 5.94 14.18 -3.29
C ALA A 402 6.96 14.81 -4.25
N GLU A 403 8.21 15.01 -3.83
CA GLU A 403 9.28 15.48 -4.70
C GLU A 403 9.59 14.49 -5.82
N GLY A 404 9.70 13.20 -5.50
CA GLY A 404 9.85 12.12 -6.48
C GLY A 404 8.68 12.04 -7.47
N LEU A 405 7.45 12.23 -7.00
CA LEU A 405 6.26 12.31 -7.85
C LEU A 405 6.29 13.53 -8.78
N LEU A 406 6.61 14.73 -8.28
CA LEU A 406 6.74 15.94 -9.10
C LEU A 406 7.82 15.79 -10.18
N ASP A 407 8.91 15.08 -9.86
CA ASP A 407 9.95 14.69 -10.80
C ASP A 407 9.41 13.77 -11.90
N SER A 408 8.65 12.73 -11.52
CA SER A 408 7.97 11.84 -12.47
C SER A 408 6.98 12.60 -13.36
N TYR A 409 6.19 13.51 -12.79
CA TYR A 409 5.22 14.34 -13.52
C TYR A 409 5.90 15.22 -14.56
N ARG A 410 7.02 15.85 -14.20
CA ARG A 410 7.84 16.64 -15.13
C ARG A 410 8.39 15.78 -16.27
N ARG A 411 8.89 14.57 -15.98
CA ARG A 411 9.37 13.63 -16.99
C ARG A 411 8.25 13.15 -17.93
N ALA A 412 7.05 12.93 -17.40
CA ALA A 412 5.87 12.55 -18.19
C ALA A 412 5.50 13.63 -19.22
N GLY A 413 5.45 14.90 -18.80
CA GLY A 413 5.13 16.03 -19.69
C GLY A 413 6.17 16.24 -20.81
N MET A 414 7.48 16.09 -20.51
CA MET A 414 8.55 16.24 -21.51
C MET A 414 8.45 15.24 -22.66
N ARG A 415 8.12 13.97 -22.37
CA ARG A 415 8.04 12.92 -23.40
C ARG A 415 6.88 13.18 -24.35
N ARG A 416 5.72 13.59 -23.84
CA ARG A 416 4.52 13.84 -24.67
C ARG A 416 4.74 14.96 -25.69
N ASN A 417 5.39 16.05 -25.29
CA ASN A 417 5.71 17.15 -26.21
C ASN A 417 6.63 16.72 -27.37
N ARG A 418 7.48 15.70 -27.15
CA ARG A 418 8.33 15.14 -28.22
C ARG A 418 7.53 14.28 -29.20
N THR A 419 6.54 13.52 -28.72
CA THR A 419 5.70 12.66 -29.56
C THR A 419 4.72 13.45 -30.42
N PHE A 420 4.22 14.60 -29.94
CA PHE A 420 3.35 15.50 -30.72
C PHE A 420 4.13 16.49 -31.62
N GLY A 421 5.39 16.78 -31.32
CA GLY A 421 6.24 17.69 -32.10
C GLY A 421 6.79 17.09 -33.40
N THR A 422 6.75 15.77 -33.56
CA THR A 422 7.04 15.09 -34.83
C THR A 422 5.71 14.71 -35.48
N GLY A 423 5.21 15.59 -36.34
CA GLY A 423 3.99 15.36 -37.13
C GLY A 423 4.15 14.21 -38.12
N GLU A 424 4.00 12.99 -37.64
CA GLU A 424 3.62 11.81 -38.42
C GLU A 424 2.86 10.87 -37.48
N HIS A 425 1.52 10.92 -37.53
CA HIS A 425 0.69 9.79 -37.12
C HIS A 425 0.96 8.63 -38.08
N SER A 426 2.12 8.00 -37.94
CA SER A 426 2.47 6.77 -38.62
C SER A 426 1.65 5.66 -38.00
N LEU A 427 0.70 5.15 -38.79
CA LEU A 427 0.03 3.86 -38.62
C LEU A 427 1.09 2.73 -38.59
N ARG A 428 1.82 2.61 -37.48
CA ARG A 428 2.68 1.46 -37.13
C ARG A 428 2.09 0.69 -35.96
N ARG A 429 0.77 0.61 -35.85
CA ARG A 429 0.10 -0.46 -35.13
C ARG A 429 -0.26 -1.56 -36.13
N GLN A 430 0.66 -2.49 -36.38
CA GLN A 430 0.30 -3.86 -36.77
C GLN A 430 1.52 -4.80 -36.79
N ARG A 431 1.24 -6.03 -36.37
CA ARG A 431 2.07 -7.26 -36.40
C ARG A 431 3.02 -7.44 -35.22
N GLY A 432 2.47 -7.92 -34.11
CA GLY A 432 3.33 -8.40 -33.03
C GLY A 432 2.71 -9.25 -31.93
N VAL A 433 1.39 -9.48 -31.84
CA VAL A 433 0.86 -10.28 -30.73
C VAL A 433 -0.40 -11.00 -31.18
N TRP A 434 -0.28 -12.20 -31.74
CA TRP A 434 -1.28 -13.31 -31.72
C TRP A 434 -0.65 -14.51 -32.44
N LYS A 435 0.16 -15.31 -31.73
CA LYS A 435 0.44 -16.70 -32.11
C LYS A 435 -0.04 -17.60 -30.98
N LEU A 436 -1.34 -17.91 -30.99
CA LEU A 436 -1.85 -19.07 -30.25
C LEU A 436 -1.22 -20.32 -30.86
N ARG A 437 -0.39 -21.03 -30.09
CA ARG A 437 0.02 -22.40 -30.40
C ARG A 437 -1.23 -23.28 -30.32
N ARG A 438 -1.78 -23.67 -31.48
CA ARG A 438 -2.70 -24.82 -31.57
C ARG A 438 -1.90 -26.09 -31.27
N THR A 439 -2.14 -26.71 -30.13
CA THR A 439 -1.79 -28.10 -29.86
C THR A 439 -2.56 -28.98 -30.84
N ARG A 440 -1.84 -29.77 -31.64
CA ARG A 440 -2.43 -30.76 -32.55
C ARG A 440 -3.00 -31.92 -31.75
N GLY A 441 -4.16 -32.37 -32.20
CA GLY A 441 -4.95 -33.42 -31.56
C GLY A 441 -4.29 -34.80 -31.54
N VAL A 442 -4.82 -35.57 -30.60
CA VAL A 442 -4.70 -37.01 -30.43
C VAL A 442 -5.42 -37.71 -31.58
N THR A 443 -4.73 -38.60 -32.28
CA THR A 443 -5.29 -39.84 -32.85
C THR A 443 -4.16 -40.83 -33.10
N ALA A 444 -4.14 -41.90 -32.31
CA ALA A 444 -4.05 -43.28 -32.77
C ALA A 444 -4.77 -44.14 -31.72
#